data_AF-A0A644TPK0-F1
#
_entry.id   AF-A0A644TPK0-F1
#
_cell.length_a   1.000
_cell.length_b   1.000
_cell.length_c   1.000
_cell.angle_alpha   90.00
_cell.angle_beta   90.00
_cell.angle_gamma   90.00
#
_symmetry.space_group_name_H-M   'P 1'
#
loop_
_entity.id
_entity.type
_entity.pdbx_description
1 polymer ?
#
loop_
_entity_poly.entity_id
_entity_poly.type
_entity_poly.pdbx_seq_one_letter_code
_entity_poly.pdbx_strand_id
1 'polypeptide(L)'
;MPHIVFEKNELLKTPSIKDGVSFEFIAKSYNFTSTPRRDEYKIAVKDQDKDFLLSIKPKDDDFMIKSDKVTRLSPVSLIKKALNYYVELNNSKILFSNTNNLQAKKELKNEYLKDINYFVDDFKTDKEIQIEIGFGSGRHLLHQAKSNPNIQFIGLEIHYPSIEQLLKQLEIQNITNVFVVNYDARLFMEFIESNKVGRIFVHFPVPWDKKPHRRIYSNEFVNEALRVLKIDGTLELRTDSRKYFDFCTEVLTNLPKGRITIDINKDLAVSSKYEDRWKKQGKNIYDVVLEAWNEDENINLNYDFSFDFEANFNKIINSIPKKSMIEKNFFVHVEEIYTILEKDNSGLIKITMGNFDRPVTKYILIENKKISYYQGNPLPTSANIDAHKKLIEILSI
;
A
#
# COMPACT_ATOMS: atom_id res chain seq x y z
N MET A 1 8.37 -15.76 8.68
CA MET A 1 9.00 -14.47 9.06
C MET A 1 10.22 -14.79 9.91
N PRO A 2 11.38 -14.20 9.63
CA PRO A 2 12.60 -14.46 10.39
C PRO A 2 12.43 -14.16 11.89
N HIS A 3 12.83 -15.09 12.75
CA HIS A 3 12.80 -14.93 14.20
C HIS A 3 13.79 -15.87 14.90
N ILE A 4 14.13 -15.52 16.13
CA ILE A 4 15.01 -16.30 17.02
C ILE A 4 14.33 -16.37 18.40
N VAL A 5 14.37 -17.54 19.02
CA VAL A 5 14.03 -17.75 20.43
C VAL A 5 15.32 -17.98 21.20
N PHE A 6 15.50 -17.29 22.31
CA PHE A 6 16.74 -17.28 23.08
C PHE A 6 16.46 -17.15 24.58
N GLU A 7 17.36 -17.69 25.39
CA GLU A 7 17.26 -17.64 26.85
C GLU A 7 17.13 -16.18 27.32
N LYS A 8 16.13 -15.94 28.17
CA LYS A 8 15.85 -14.60 28.68
C LYS A 8 17.05 -14.07 29.48
N ASN A 9 17.55 -12.91 29.06
CA ASN A 9 18.64 -12.17 29.70
C ASN A 9 18.30 -10.68 29.77
N GLU A 10 19.16 -9.86 30.38
CA GLU A 10 19.05 -8.39 30.34
C GLU A 10 18.97 -7.91 28.89
N LEU A 11 18.22 -6.83 28.64
CA LEU A 11 18.13 -6.25 27.30
C LEU A 11 19.49 -5.68 26.87
N LEU A 12 19.72 -5.63 25.56
CA LEU A 12 20.93 -5.03 25.01
C LEU A 12 21.03 -3.55 25.41
N LYS A 13 22.20 -3.10 25.87
CA LYS A 13 22.46 -1.68 26.08
C LYS A 13 22.50 -0.95 24.73
N THR A 14 21.81 0.18 24.64
CA THR A 14 21.76 1.01 23.43
C THR A 14 22.27 2.43 23.70
N PRO A 15 22.98 3.06 22.74
CA PRO A 15 23.28 2.54 21.41
C PRO A 15 24.37 1.45 21.44
N SER A 16 24.34 0.52 20.49
CA SER A 16 25.39 -0.49 20.29
C SER A 16 25.56 -0.84 18.82
N ILE A 17 26.75 -1.28 18.41
CA ILE A 17 27.09 -1.50 16.99
C ILE A 17 27.80 -2.85 16.83
N LYS A 18 27.46 -3.58 15.76
CA LYS A 18 28.19 -4.77 15.32
C LYS A 18 28.25 -4.87 13.80
N ASP A 19 29.46 -4.94 13.25
CA ASP A 19 29.75 -5.04 11.81
C ASP A 19 28.86 -4.15 10.93
N GLY A 20 28.78 -2.87 11.30
CA GLY A 20 28.02 -1.83 10.61
C GLY A 20 26.51 -1.81 10.89
N VAL A 21 25.97 -2.77 11.64
CA VAL A 21 24.58 -2.76 12.12
C VAL A 21 24.53 -2.02 13.45
N SER A 22 23.79 -0.93 13.51
CA SER A 22 23.59 -0.13 14.72
C SER A 22 22.24 -0.44 15.35
N PHE A 23 22.22 -0.61 16.67
CA PHE A 23 21.04 -0.72 17.52
C PHE A 23 20.89 0.60 18.29
N GLU A 24 20.04 1.49 17.80
CA GLU A 24 20.00 2.91 18.22
C GLU A 24 19.32 3.11 19.58
N PHE A 25 18.18 2.45 19.80
CA PHE A 25 17.42 2.52 21.04
C PHE A 25 16.51 1.31 21.21
N ILE A 26 16.08 1.07 22.46
CA ILE A 26 15.01 0.13 22.79
C ILE A 26 13.82 0.89 23.37
N ALA A 27 12.61 0.61 22.89
CA ALA A 27 11.37 1.16 23.40
C ALA A 27 10.48 0.06 24.00
N LYS A 28 9.97 0.29 25.21
CA LYS A 28 9.11 -0.63 25.95
C LYS A 28 7.64 -0.26 25.76
N SER A 29 6.78 -1.25 25.54
CA SER A 29 5.33 -1.05 25.40
C SER A 29 4.74 -0.35 26.62
N TYR A 30 3.97 0.70 26.38
CA TYR A 30 3.18 1.38 27.39
C TYR A 30 1.76 0.82 27.41
N ASN A 31 1.31 0.39 28.60
CA ASN A 31 -0.05 -0.11 28.75
C ASN A 31 -1.02 1.04 29.08
N PHE A 32 -1.72 1.53 28.06
CA PHE A 32 -2.78 2.55 28.21
C PHE A 32 -4.20 1.96 28.32
N THR A 33 -4.30 0.62 28.32
CA THR A 33 -5.58 -0.12 28.40
C THR A 33 -5.79 -0.73 29.78
N SER A 34 -7.04 -1.00 30.15
CA SER A 34 -7.37 -1.62 31.44
C SER A 34 -6.96 -3.09 31.55
N THR A 35 -6.67 -3.75 30.43
CA THR A 35 -6.24 -5.15 30.41
C THR A 35 -4.73 -5.24 30.58
N PRO A 36 -4.21 -6.04 31.52
CA PRO A 36 -2.78 -6.31 31.63
C PRO A 36 -2.25 -6.91 30.33
N ARG A 37 -1.17 -6.34 29.80
CA ARG A 37 -0.45 -6.87 28.63
C ARG A 37 0.98 -7.20 29.05
N ARG A 38 1.53 -8.27 28.47
CA ARG A 38 2.95 -8.58 28.64
C ARG A 38 3.78 -7.50 27.96
N ASP A 39 4.90 -7.15 28.59
CA ASP A 39 5.83 -6.17 28.02
C ASP A 39 6.33 -6.64 26.65
N GLU A 40 6.20 -5.78 25.64
CA GLU A 40 6.84 -5.96 24.34
C GLU A 40 7.87 -4.84 24.15
N TYR A 41 8.94 -5.13 23.41
CA TYR A 41 9.99 -4.16 23.13
C TYR A 41 10.18 -3.98 21.64
N LYS A 42 10.43 -2.73 21.21
CA LYS A 42 10.88 -2.38 19.86
C LYS A 42 12.34 -2.00 19.93
N ILE A 43 13.12 -2.47 18.97
CA ILE A 43 14.54 -2.14 18.87
C ILE A 43 14.74 -1.43 17.54
N ALA A 44 15.21 -0.19 17.58
CA ALA A 44 15.56 0.55 16.39
C ALA A 44 16.91 0.09 15.85
N VAL A 45 16.92 -0.29 14.57
CA VAL A 45 18.09 -0.81 13.88
C VAL A 45 18.36 0.03 12.64
N LYS A 46 19.63 0.37 12.43
CA LYS A 46 20.12 1.00 11.21
C LYS A 46 21.19 0.12 10.57
N ASP A 47 20.99 -0.25 9.31
CA ASP A 47 21.96 -1.02 8.50
C ASP A 47 21.93 -0.52 7.05
N GLN A 48 23.06 -0.10 6.50
CA GLN A 48 23.18 0.44 5.13
C GLN A 48 22.18 1.58 4.83
N ASP A 49 22.12 2.58 5.71
CA ASP A 49 21.20 3.73 5.62
C ASP A 49 19.70 3.37 5.60
N LYS A 50 19.36 2.16 6.03
CA LYS A 50 17.99 1.69 6.18
C LYS A 50 17.63 1.52 7.65
N ASP A 51 16.62 2.26 8.08
CA ASP A 51 16.04 2.16 9.41
C ASP A 51 14.90 1.12 9.43
N PHE A 52 14.90 0.25 10.43
CA PHE A 52 13.83 -0.71 10.68
C PHE A 52 13.74 -1.10 12.15
N LEU A 53 12.61 -1.66 12.57
CA LEU A 53 12.40 -2.13 13.93
C LEU A 53 12.49 -3.66 14.01
N LEU A 54 13.09 -4.15 15.08
CA LEU A 54 12.87 -5.52 15.59
C LEU A 54 11.86 -5.48 16.74
N SER A 55 11.26 -6.61 17.05
CA SER A 55 10.32 -6.78 18.15
C SER A 55 10.73 -7.93 19.05
N ILE A 56 10.89 -7.67 20.34
CA ILE A 56 11.03 -8.68 21.40
C ILE A 56 9.71 -8.83 22.12
N LYS A 57 9.32 -10.06 22.37
CA LYS A 57 8.18 -10.40 23.21
C LYS A 57 8.44 -11.69 24.00
N PRO A 58 7.86 -11.84 25.19
CA PRO A 58 7.96 -13.06 25.98
C PRO A 58 7.46 -14.29 25.21
N LYS A 59 8.18 -15.40 25.34
CA LYS A 59 7.77 -16.72 24.86
C LYS A 59 8.12 -17.73 25.95
N ASP A 60 7.10 -18.18 26.66
CA ASP A 60 7.26 -18.99 27.88
C ASP A 60 8.17 -18.26 28.89
N ASP A 61 9.25 -18.89 29.37
CA ASP A 61 10.24 -18.28 30.27
C ASP A 61 11.33 -17.49 29.52
N ASP A 62 11.29 -17.50 28.19
CA ASP A 62 12.31 -17.00 27.28
C ASP A 62 11.86 -15.75 26.49
N PHE A 63 12.74 -15.27 25.61
CA PHE A 63 12.40 -14.22 24.66
C PHE A 63 12.37 -14.72 23.22
N MET A 64 11.47 -14.12 22.44
CA MET A 64 11.46 -14.25 20.99
C MET A 64 11.68 -12.88 20.36
N ILE A 65 12.75 -12.76 19.57
CA ILE A 65 13.01 -11.60 18.72
C ILE A 65 12.63 -11.91 17.27
N LYS A 66 11.95 -10.98 16.62
CA LYS A 66 11.55 -11.08 15.22
C LYS A 66 11.55 -9.71 14.56
N SER A 67 11.43 -9.66 13.24
CA SER A 67 11.25 -8.36 12.58
C SER A 67 9.90 -7.72 12.96
N ASP A 68 9.83 -6.40 12.95
CA ASP A 68 8.54 -5.72 12.96
C ASP A 68 7.87 -5.87 11.59
N LYS A 69 6.53 -5.83 11.55
CA LYS A 69 5.77 -5.98 10.31
C LYS A 69 5.60 -4.67 9.55
N VAL A 70 5.52 -3.56 10.26
CA VAL A 70 5.27 -2.22 9.71
C VAL A 70 6.54 -1.71 9.06
N THR A 71 7.68 -1.90 9.74
CA THR A 71 8.99 -1.41 9.27
C THR A 71 9.81 -2.48 8.56
N ARG A 72 9.14 -3.44 7.93
CA ARG A 72 9.81 -4.55 7.26
C ARG A 72 10.60 -4.04 6.05
N LEU A 73 11.78 -4.63 5.85
CA LEU A 73 12.76 -4.21 4.87
C LEU A 73 13.06 -5.30 3.83
N SER A 74 13.43 -4.87 2.60
CA SER A 74 14.11 -5.70 1.59
C SER A 74 15.57 -5.22 1.37
N PRO A 75 16.56 -6.12 1.25
CA PRO A 75 16.44 -7.58 1.30
C PRO A 75 16.29 -8.13 2.72
N VAL A 76 15.59 -9.26 2.85
CA VAL A 76 15.35 -9.95 4.14
C VAL A 76 16.64 -10.42 4.85
N SER A 77 17.76 -10.47 4.13
CA SER A 77 19.08 -10.80 4.69
C SER A 77 19.55 -9.77 5.73
N LEU A 78 19.26 -8.48 5.55
CA LEU A 78 19.61 -7.42 6.52
C LEU A 78 18.88 -7.66 7.85
N ILE A 79 17.60 -8.02 7.79
CA ILE A 79 16.80 -8.37 8.97
C ILE A 79 17.39 -9.59 9.69
N LYS A 80 17.73 -10.65 8.95
CA LYS A 80 18.31 -11.87 9.53
C LYS A 80 19.66 -11.59 10.20
N LYS A 81 20.51 -10.77 9.57
CA LYS A 81 21.79 -10.31 10.11
C LYS A 81 21.58 -9.58 11.45
N ALA A 82 20.70 -8.59 11.49
CA ALA A 82 20.39 -7.84 12.71
C ALA A 82 19.81 -8.72 13.84
N LEU A 83 18.95 -9.70 13.53
CA LEU A 83 18.42 -10.64 14.53
C LEU A 83 19.54 -11.46 15.18
N ASN A 84 20.47 -12.00 14.38
CA ASN A 84 21.60 -12.78 14.90
C ASN A 84 22.53 -11.90 15.75
N TYR A 85 22.88 -10.71 15.25
CA TYR A 85 23.76 -9.79 15.97
C TYR A 85 23.18 -9.29 17.29
N TYR A 86 21.87 -9.08 17.37
CA TYR A 86 21.23 -8.73 18.63
C TYR A 86 21.48 -9.82 19.67
N VAL A 87 21.19 -11.08 19.34
CA VAL A 87 21.30 -12.21 20.29
C VAL A 87 22.77 -12.47 20.67
N GLU A 88 23.68 -12.32 19.71
CA GLU A 88 25.12 -12.41 19.98
C GLU A 88 25.60 -11.32 20.95
N LEU A 89 25.21 -10.06 20.74
CA LEU A 89 25.55 -8.96 21.66
C LEU A 89 24.88 -9.11 23.03
N ASN A 90 23.71 -9.74 23.08
CA ASN A 90 22.98 -10.03 24.31
C ASN A 90 23.60 -11.18 25.12
N ASN A 91 24.57 -11.90 24.54
CA ASN A 91 25.22 -13.09 25.12
C ASN A 91 24.21 -14.17 25.57
N SER A 92 23.05 -14.25 24.93
CA SER A 92 22.04 -15.26 25.23
C SER A 92 22.23 -16.52 24.40
N LYS A 93 21.90 -17.66 25.00
CA LYS A 93 21.86 -18.94 24.28
C LYS A 93 20.66 -18.99 23.35
N ILE A 94 20.90 -19.33 22.09
CA ILE A 94 19.83 -19.56 21.11
C ILE A 94 19.17 -20.91 21.39
N LEU A 95 17.84 -20.89 21.52
CA LEU A 95 16.99 -22.07 21.68
C LEU A 95 16.38 -22.52 20.35
N PHE A 96 16.08 -21.56 19.46
CA PHE A 96 15.58 -21.82 18.11
C PHE A 96 15.91 -20.66 17.18
N SER A 97 16.24 -20.95 15.91
CA SER A 97 16.46 -19.92 14.89
C SER A 97 16.05 -20.41 13.50
N ASN A 98 15.48 -19.51 12.69
CA ASN A 98 15.28 -19.70 11.26
C ASN A 98 15.96 -18.62 10.40
N THR A 99 16.99 -17.97 10.94
CA THR A 99 17.71 -16.84 10.31
C THR A 99 19.01 -17.26 9.62
N ASN A 100 19.45 -18.52 9.76
CA ASN A 100 20.78 -18.98 9.36
C ASN A 100 21.09 -18.86 7.87
N ASN A 101 20.08 -18.92 6.99
CA ASN A 101 20.30 -18.70 5.56
C ASN A 101 20.30 -17.19 5.25
N LEU A 102 21.48 -16.60 5.08
CA LEU A 102 21.67 -15.19 4.72
C LEU A 102 21.71 -14.92 3.22
N GLN A 103 21.53 -15.93 2.35
CA GLN A 103 21.50 -15.72 0.91
C GLN A 103 20.34 -14.76 0.56
N ALA A 104 20.70 -13.63 -0.02
CA ALA A 104 19.71 -12.76 -0.65
C ALA A 104 19.17 -13.49 -1.88
N LYS A 105 17.86 -13.76 -1.93
CA LYS A 105 17.22 -13.93 -3.24
C LYS A 105 17.45 -12.60 -3.95
N LYS A 106 18.14 -12.64 -5.10
CA LYS A 106 18.27 -11.48 -5.97
C LYS A 106 16.85 -11.12 -6.43
N GLU A 107 16.27 -10.08 -5.84
CA GLU A 107 15.04 -9.50 -6.40
C GLU A 107 15.43 -9.00 -7.79
N LEU A 108 14.96 -9.70 -8.82
CA LEU A 108 15.13 -9.25 -10.19
C LEU A 108 14.34 -7.95 -10.31
N LYS A 109 15.04 -6.82 -10.36
CA LYS A 109 14.44 -5.53 -10.68
C LYS A 109 13.87 -5.67 -12.09
N ASN A 110 12.55 -5.77 -12.18
CA ASN A 110 11.86 -5.90 -13.45
C ASN A 110 11.56 -4.49 -13.96
N GLU A 111 12.00 -4.17 -15.18
CA GLU A 111 11.86 -2.83 -15.77
C GLU A 111 10.40 -2.40 -15.89
N TYR A 112 9.49 -3.35 -16.11
CA TYR A 112 8.06 -3.12 -16.28
C TYR A 112 7.31 -2.98 -14.95
N LEU A 113 7.77 -3.66 -13.88
CA LEU A 113 7.12 -3.61 -12.56
C LEU A 113 7.55 -2.34 -11.82
N LYS A 114 6.60 -1.42 -11.62
CA LYS A 114 6.82 -0.15 -10.90
C LYS A 114 6.17 -0.20 -9.53
N ASP A 115 6.90 0.26 -8.53
CA ASP A 115 6.33 0.56 -7.22
C ASP A 115 5.51 1.84 -7.29
N ILE A 116 4.58 2.02 -6.36
CA ILE A 116 3.73 3.21 -6.33
C ILE A 116 4.51 4.51 -6.18
N ASN A 117 5.64 4.51 -5.46
CA ASN A 117 6.48 5.71 -5.31
C ASN A 117 6.98 6.23 -6.67
N TYR A 118 7.21 5.35 -7.65
CA TYR A 118 7.55 5.78 -9.01
C TYR A 118 6.48 6.70 -9.63
N PHE A 119 5.20 6.47 -9.33
CA PHE A 119 4.10 7.33 -9.82
C PHE A 119 3.97 8.64 -9.06
N VAL A 120 4.48 8.69 -7.83
CA VAL A 120 4.50 9.91 -7.02
C VAL A 120 5.65 10.82 -7.47
N ASP A 121 6.85 10.23 -7.62
CA ASP A 121 8.09 11.01 -7.71
C ASP A 121 8.60 11.16 -9.16
N ASP A 122 8.42 10.14 -10.00
CA ASP A 122 9.19 10.00 -11.26
C ASP A 122 8.32 9.91 -12.52
N PHE A 123 7.06 9.46 -12.42
CA PHE A 123 6.25 9.14 -13.58
C PHE A 123 5.92 10.38 -14.40
N LYS A 124 6.43 10.39 -15.63
CA LYS A 124 6.13 11.38 -16.65
C LYS A 124 6.03 10.68 -17.99
N THR A 125 5.08 11.10 -18.81
CA THR A 125 4.93 10.59 -20.17
C THR A 125 4.21 11.62 -21.03
N ASP A 126 4.68 11.78 -22.27
CA ASP A 126 4.01 12.58 -23.29
C ASP A 126 3.06 11.73 -24.15
N LYS A 127 3.06 10.41 -23.95
CA LYS A 127 2.15 9.47 -24.63
C LYS A 127 0.76 9.54 -24.01
N GLU A 128 -0.27 9.29 -24.82
CA GLU A 128 -1.60 9.01 -24.29
C GLU A 128 -1.53 7.84 -23.30
N ILE A 129 -2.22 7.96 -22.17
CA ILE A 129 -2.26 6.93 -21.13
C ILE A 129 -3.53 6.09 -21.32
N GLN A 130 -3.39 4.77 -21.24
CA GLN A 130 -4.52 3.85 -21.09
C GLN A 130 -4.29 2.91 -19.91
N ILE A 131 -5.33 2.68 -19.12
CA ILE A 131 -5.25 1.92 -17.87
C ILE A 131 -6.10 0.66 -17.98
N GLU A 132 -5.58 -0.49 -17.57
CA GLU A 132 -6.37 -1.71 -17.41
C GLU A 132 -6.35 -2.16 -15.95
N ILE A 133 -7.53 -2.20 -15.33
CA ILE A 133 -7.73 -2.58 -13.94
C ILE A 133 -8.12 -4.06 -13.87
N GLY A 134 -7.33 -4.84 -13.13
CA GLY A 134 -7.55 -6.27 -12.96
C GLY A 134 -7.28 -7.03 -14.26
N PHE A 135 -6.14 -6.77 -14.91
CA PHE A 135 -5.81 -7.35 -16.22
C PHE A 135 -5.74 -8.90 -16.23
N GLY A 136 -5.65 -9.55 -15.07
CA GLY A 136 -5.67 -11.01 -14.94
C GLY A 136 -4.58 -11.66 -15.79
N SER A 137 -4.97 -12.46 -16.79
CA SER A 137 -3.99 -13.11 -17.69
C SER A 137 -3.16 -12.15 -18.55
N GLY A 138 -3.55 -10.87 -18.64
CA GLY A 138 -2.87 -9.84 -19.43
C GLY A 138 -3.12 -9.92 -20.94
N ARG A 139 -3.98 -10.83 -21.43
CA ARG A 139 -4.23 -11.01 -22.88
C ARG A 139 -4.69 -9.74 -23.58
N HIS A 140 -5.65 -9.04 -22.99
CA HIS A 140 -6.17 -7.79 -23.55
C HIS A 140 -5.09 -6.71 -23.51
N LEU A 141 -4.48 -6.48 -22.35
CA LEU A 141 -3.38 -5.53 -22.19
C LEU A 141 -2.22 -5.74 -23.17
N LEU A 142 -1.75 -6.99 -23.34
CA LEU A 142 -0.67 -7.34 -24.27
C LEU A 142 -1.06 -7.04 -25.71
N HIS A 143 -2.30 -7.38 -26.10
CA HIS A 143 -2.80 -7.07 -27.45
C HIS A 143 -2.87 -5.56 -27.68
N GLN A 144 -3.45 -4.80 -26.75
CA GLN A 144 -3.56 -3.36 -26.84
C GLN A 144 -2.19 -2.69 -26.91
N ALA A 145 -1.26 -3.10 -26.06
CA ALA A 145 0.11 -2.59 -26.03
C ALA A 145 0.86 -2.84 -27.33
N LYS A 146 0.76 -4.06 -27.88
CA LYS A 146 1.39 -4.43 -29.14
C LYS A 146 0.80 -3.71 -30.34
N SER A 147 -0.52 -3.55 -30.38
CA SER A 147 -1.23 -2.88 -31.48
C SER A 147 -1.07 -1.35 -31.44
N ASN A 148 -0.73 -0.78 -30.28
CA ASN A 148 -0.65 0.67 -30.08
C ASN A 148 0.67 1.09 -29.39
N PRO A 149 1.84 0.97 -30.06
CA PRO A 149 3.16 1.21 -29.46
C PRO A 149 3.39 2.67 -28.96
N ASN A 150 2.59 3.61 -29.48
CA ASN A 150 2.66 5.03 -29.12
C ASN A 150 1.83 5.39 -27.88
N ILE A 151 1.08 4.44 -27.32
CA ILE A 151 0.28 4.62 -26.11
C ILE A 151 1.06 4.05 -24.92
N GLN A 152 1.06 4.76 -23.79
CA GLN A 152 1.59 4.24 -22.53
C GLN A 152 0.48 3.50 -21.78
N PHE A 153 0.65 2.21 -21.60
CA PHE A 153 -0.27 1.40 -20.82
C PHE A 153 0.15 1.29 -19.36
N ILE A 154 -0.83 1.30 -18.47
CA ILE A 154 -0.65 1.00 -17.04
C ILE A 154 -1.59 -0.15 -16.67
N GLY A 155 -1.02 -1.29 -16.32
CA GLY A 155 -1.74 -2.47 -15.86
C GLY A 155 -1.75 -2.56 -14.34
N LEU A 156 -2.94 -2.54 -13.72
CA LEU A 156 -3.15 -2.68 -12.29
C LEU A 156 -3.65 -4.09 -11.95
N GLU A 157 -2.98 -4.79 -11.04
CA GLU A 157 -3.38 -6.12 -10.58
C GLU A 157 -2.88 -6.38 -9.16
N ILE A 158 -3.62 -7.15 -8.36
CA ILE A 158 -3.25 -7.53 -6.99
C ILE A 158 -2.85 -9.02 -6.88
N HIS A 159 -3.22 -9.83 -7.87
CA HIS A 159 -2.86 -11.25 -7.93
C HIS A 159 -1.44 -11.43 -8.48
N TYR A 160 -0.47 -11.63 -7.58
CA TYR A 160 0.96 -11.71 -7.95
C TYR A 160 1.31 -12.72 -9.05
N PRO A 161 0.73 -13.94 -9.10
CA PRO A 161 1.00 -14.86 -10.21
C PRO A 161 0.56 -14.33 -11.60
N SER A 162 -0.52 -13.55 -11.64
CA SER A 162 -0.97 -12.87 -12.88
C SER A 162 0.06 -11.80 -13.32
N ILE A 163 0.59 -11.05 -12.36
CA ILE A 163 1.65 -10.06 -12.58
C ILE A 163 2.88 -10.75 -13.18
N GLU A 164 3.40 -11.81 -12.54
CA GLU A 164 4.57 -12.54 -13.03
C GLU A 164 4.36 -13.09 -14.44
N GLN A 165 3.16 -13.61 -14.73
CA GLN A 165 2.79 -14.07 -16.07
C GLN A 165 2.87 -12.95 -17.10
N LEU A 166 2.30 -11.78 -16.82
CA LEU A 166 2.33 -10.63 -17.71
C LEU A 166 3.77 -10.13 -17.93
N LEU A 167 4.54 -9.97 -16.85
CA LEU A 167 5.93 -9.50 -16.91
C LEU A 167 6.79 -10.38 -17.83
N LYS A 168 6.65 -11.70 -17.75
CA LYS A 168 7.33 -12.64 -18.63
C LYS A 168 6.91 -12.48 -20.09
N GLN A 169 5.63 -12.21 -20.36
CA GLN A 169 5.14 -12.00 -21.72
C GLN A 169 5.62 -10.68 -22.33
N LEU A 170 5.69 -9.60 -21.53
CA LEU A 170 6.26 -8.33 -21.96
C LEU A 170 7.71 -8.50 -22.43
N GLU A 171 8.51 -9.24 -21.65
CA GLU A 171 9.90 -9.55 -21.99
C GLU A 171 10.02 -10.42 -23.25
N ILE A 172 9.29 -11.54 -23.33
CA ILE A 172 9.33 -12.44 -24.50
C ILE A 172 8.92 -11.74 -25.79
N GLN A 173 7.96 -10.81 -25.71
CA GLN A 173 7.41 -10.12 -26.89
C GLN A 173 8.07 -8.75 -27.15
N ASN A 174 9.04 -8.34 -26.33
CA ASN A 174 9.68 -7.03 -26.37
C ASN A 174 8.68 -5.85 -26.38
N ILE A 175 7.66 -5.92 -25.54
CA ILE A 175 6.65 -4.86 -25.39
C ILE A 175 7.12 -3.88 -24.32
N THR A 176 7.48 -2.66 -24.72
CA THR A 176 8.15 -1.67 -23.85
C THR A 176 7.25 -0.57 -23.33
N ASN A 177 6.00 -0.49 -23.80
CA ASN A 177 5.04 0.58 -23.49
C ASN A 177 4.03 0.19 -22.41
N VAL A 178 4.41 -0.67 -21.46
CA VAL A 178 3.54 -1.12 -20.36
C VAL A 178 4.27 -0.97 -19.02
N PHE A 179 3.64 -0.26 -18.09
CA PHE A 179 3.99 -0.32 -16.67
C PHE A 179 3.00 -1.19 -15.92
N VAL A 180 3.51 -2.11 -15.12
CA VAL A 180 2.71 -3.01 -14.28
C VAL A 180 2.83 -2.55 -12.84
N VAL A 181 1.71 -2.46 -12.14
CA VAL A 181 1.65 -1.91 -10.79
C VAL A 181 0.83 -2.82 -9.88
N ASN A 182 1.43 -3.25 -8.76
CA ASN A 182 0.73 -4.01 -7.73
C ASN A 182 0.06 -3.07 -6.73
N TYR A 183 -1.08 -2.48 -7.12
CA TYR A 183 -1.76 -1.48 -6.32
C TYR A 183 -3.28 -1.53 -6.50
N ASP A 184 -4.01 -1.16 -5.45
CA ASP A 184 -5.46 -0.98 -5.49
C ASP A 184 -5.82 0.17 -6.42
N ALA A 185 -6.55 -0.14 -7.48
CA ALA A 185 -6.93 0.82 -8.50
C ALA A 185 -7.79 1.97 -7.97
N ARG A 186 -8.55 1.76 -6.88
CA ARG A 186 -9.38 2.80 -6.25
C ARG A 186 -8.56 3.95 -5.69
N LEU A 187 -7.31 3.68 -5.33
CA LEU A 187 -6.37 4.65 -4.77
C LEU A 187 -5.30 5.06 -5.77
N PHE A 188 -5.05 4.23 -6.79
CA PHE A 188 -4.06 4.52 -7.81
C PHE A 188 -4.38 5.80 -8.60
N MET A 189 -5.66 6.04 -8.87
CA MET A 189 -6.09 7.16 -9.74
C MET A 189 -5.67 8.52 -9.20
N GLU A 190 -5.54 8.70 -7.88
CA GLU A 190 -5.08 9.96 -7.28
C GLU A 190 -3.68 10.37 -7.77
N PHE A 191 -2.82 9.41 -8.11
CA PHE A 191 -1.46 9.66 -8.59
C PHE A 191 -1.38 9.95 -10.09
N ILE A 192 -2.51 10.03 -10.79
CA ILE A 192 -2.59 10.38 -12.20
C ILE A 192 -3.17 11.78 -12.32
N GLU A 193 -2.49 12.63 -13.10
CA GLU A 193 -2.98 13.96 -13.44
C GLU A 193 -4.35 13.89 -14.12
N SER A 194 -5.18 14.90 -13.85
CA SER A 194 -6.49 15.06 -14.45
C SER A 194 -6.38 15.23 -15.97
N ASN A 195 -7.39 14.76 -16.69
CA ASN A 195 -7.54 14.94 -18.14
C ASN A 195 -6.42 14.32 -19.02
N LYS A 196 -5.70 13.28 -18.54
CA LYS A 196 -4.60 12.64 -19.29
C LYS A 196 -4.92 11.27 -19.86
N VAL A 197 -5.88 10.56 -19.28
CA VAL A 197 -6.17 9.16 -19.60
C VAL A 197 -7.17 9.10 -20.75
N GLY A 198 -6.84 8.35 -21.80
CA GLY A 198 -7.75 8.12 -22.92
C GLY A 198 -8.78 7.03 -22.63
N ARG A 199 -8.37 5.92 -22.00
CA ARG A 199 -9.25 4.79 -21.71
C ARG A 199 -8.90 4.11 -20.40
N ILE A 200 -9.93 3.70 -19.66
CA ILE A 200 -9.83 2.85 -18.47
C ILE A 200 -10.67 1.60 -18.71
N PHE A 201 -10.01 0.44 -18.76
CA PHE A 201 -10.65 -0.85 -18.96
C PHE A 201 -10.85 -1.56 -17.63
N VAL A 202 -12.07 -2.05 -17.38
CA VAL A 202 -12.42 -2.91 -16.25
C VAL A 202 -13.12 -4.15 -16.77
N HIS A 203 -12.33 -5.19 -17.07
CA HIS A 203 -12.83 -6.39 -17.73
C HIS A 203 -13.02 -7.56 -16.76
N PHE A 204 -14.23 -8.12 -16.74
CA PHE A 204 -14.65 -9.25 -15.91
C PHE A 204 -14.27 -9.13 -14.43
N PRO A 205 -14.53 -7.97 -13.78
CA PRO A 205 -14.23 -7.81 -12.35
C PRO A 205 -15.06 -8.79 -11.51
N VAL A 206 -14.53 -9.16 -10.35
CA VAL A 206 -15.24 -10.03 -9.41
C VAL A 206 -16.49 -9.30 -8.91
N PRO A 207 -17.70 -9.86 -9.07
CA PRO A 207 -18.95 -9.13 -8.80
C PRO A 207 -19.25 -8.95 -7.30
N TRP A 208 -18.61 -9.74 -6.43
CA TRP A 208 -18.72 -9.66 -4.97
C TRP A 208 -20.16 -9.51 -4.43
N ASP A 209 -21.11 -10.32 -4.91
CA ASP A 209 -22.54 -10.19 -4.55
C ASP A 209 -22.81 -10.18 -3.04
N LYS A 210 -22.01 -10.93 -2.26
CA LYS A 210 -22.12 -10.99 -0.79
C LYS A 210 -21.28 -9.93 -0.05
N LYS A 211 -20.42 -9.20 -0.77
CA LYS A 211 -19.51 -8.18 -0.21
C LYS A 211 -19.38 -6.97 -1.15
N PRO A 212 -20.47 -6.20 -1.39
CA PRO A 212 -20.47 -5.12 -2.39
C PRO A 212 -19.41 -4.04 -2.17
N HIS A 213 -18.99 -3.79 -0.93
CA HIS A 213 -17.88 -2.88 -0.60
C HIS A 213 -16.53 -3.26 -1.24
N ARG A 214 -16.38 -4.48 -1.76
CA ARG A 214 -15.17 -4.93 -2.47
C ARG A 214 -15.21 -4.70 -3.98
N ARG A 215 -16.32 -4.17 -4.49
CA ARG A 215 -16.47 -3.86 -5.92
C ARG A 215 -15.57 -2.67 -6.25
N ILE A 216 -15.02 -2.68 -7.47
CA ILE A 216 -14.24 -1.55 -7.98
C ILE A 216 -15.15 -0.35 -8.27
N TYR A 217 -16.28 -0.57 -8.94
CA TYR A 217 -17.28 0.46 -9.18
C TYR A 217 -17.93 0.93 -7.87
N SER A 218 -17.77 2.21 -7.60
CA SER A 218 -18.46 3.01 -6.58
C SER A 218 -18.56 4.45 -7.10
N ASN A 219 -19.32 5.32 -6.43
CA ASN A 219 -19.39 6.73 -6.82
C ASN A 219 -18.00 7.39 -6.74
N GLU A 220 -17.21 7.06 -5.71
CA GLU A 220 -15.87 7.58 -5.50
C GLU A 220 -14.92 7.17 -6.64
N PHE A 221 -14.89 5.87 -6.98
CA PHE A 221 -14.05 5.38 -8.06
C PHE A 221 -14.43 6.00 -9.42
N VAL A 222 -15.73 6.12 -9.72
CA VAL A 222 -16.15 6.68 -11.00
C VAL A 222 -15.82 8.17 -11.09
N ASN A 223 -15.94 8.93 -10.01
CA ASN A 223 -15.53 10.33 -9.99
C ASN A 223 -14.01 10.48 -10.20
N GLU A 224 -13.19 9.64 -9.57
CA GLU A 224 -11.74 9.62 -9.81
C GLU A 224 -11.39 9.19 -11.24
N ALA A 225 -12.11 8.22 -11.80
CA ALA A 225 -11.95 7.81 -13.19
C ALA A 225 -12.30 8.96 -14.15
N LEU A 226 -13.43 9.63 -13.96
CA LEU A 226 -13.82 10.80 -14.75
C LEU A 226 -12.79 11.92 -14.67
N ARG A 227 -12.27 12.20 -13.47
CA ARG A 227 -11.25 13.23 -13.27
C ARG A 227 -9.99 12.99 -14.11
N VAL A 228 -9.50 11.75 -14.15
CA VAL A 228 -8.26 11.43 -14.89
C VAL A 228 -8.50 11.31 -16.40
N LEU A 229 -9.74 11.05 -16.84
CA LEU A 229 -10.08 10.93 -18.25
C LEU A 229 -10.02 12.28 -18.97
N LYS A 230 -9.42 12.31 -20.16
CA LYS A 230 -9.54 13.46 -21.07
C LYS A 230 -10.97 13.56 -21.61
N ILE A 231 -11.30 14.70 -22.22
CA ILE A 231 -12.53 14.83 -23.04
C ILE A 231 -12.56 13.69 -24.09
N ASP A 232 -13.72 13.06 -24.22
CA ASP A 232 -13.99 11.87 -25.04
C ASP A 232 -13.28 10.58 -24.56
N GLY A 233 -12.61 10.64 -23.41
CA GLY A 233 -12.02 9.48 -22.76
C GLY A 233 -13.08 8.56 -22.16
N THR A 234 -12.80 7.26 -22.09
CA THR A 234 -13.80 6.24 -21.70
C THR A 234 -13.43 5.44 -20.46
N LEU A 235 -14.42 5.21 -19.59
CA LEU A 235 -14.42 4.16 -18.57
C LEU A 235 -15.29 3.01 -19.07
N GLU A 236 -14.67 1.84 -19.27
CA GLU A 236 -15.29 0.70 -19.94
C GLU A 236 -15.41 -0.49 -18.98
N LEU A 237 -16.64 -0.89 -18.67
CA LEU A 237 -16.92 -2.16 -18.01
C LEU A 237 -17.31 -3.21 -19.04
N ARG A 238 -16.71 -4.40 -18.93
CA ARG A 238 -17.15 -5.62 -19.62
C ARG A 238 -17.39 -6.72 -18.59
N THR A 239 -18.55 -7.37 -18.56
CA THR A 239 -18.87 -8.38 -17.54
C THR A 239 -19.85 -9.46 -18.03
N ASP A 240 -19.74 -10.68 -17.49
CA ASP A 240 -20.73 -11.75 -17.69
C ASP A 240 -21.83 -11.77 -16.60
N SER A 241 -21.69 -10.94 -15.57
CA SER A 241 -22.64 -10.88 -14.46
C SER A 241 -23.69 -9.80 -14.70
N ARG A 242 -24.93 -10.25 -14.98
CA ARG A 242 -26.08 -9.35 -15.14
C ARG A 242 -26.29 -8.45 -13.92
N LYS A 243 -26.22 -9.01 -12.71
CA LYS A 243 -26.38 -8.23 -11.46
C LYS A 243 -25.31 -7.16 -11.28
N TYR A 244 -24.09 -7.46 -11.70
CA TYR A 244 -22.99 -6.51 -11.61
C TYR A 244 -23.11 -5.41 -12.66
N PHE A 245 -23.53 -5.78 -13.88
CA PHE A 245 -23.88 -4.84 -14.94
C PHE A 245 -24.99 -3.87 -14.51
N ASP A 246 -26.10 -4.38 -13.94
CA ASP A 246 -27.20 -3.54 -13.47
C ASP A 246 -26.72 -2.56 -12.39
N PHE A 247 -25.94 -3.04 -11.42
CA PHE A 247 -25.33 -2.19 -10.38
C PHE A 247 -24.42 -1.10 -10.96
N CYS A 248 -23.53 -1.44 -11.89
CA CYS A 248 -22.62 -0.44 -12.46
C CYS A 248 -23.38 0.57 -13.30
N THR A 249 -24.39 0.13 -14.06
CA THR A 249 -25.25 1.03 -14.83
C THR A 249 -25.96 2.02 -13.90
N GLU A 250 -26.52 1.55 -12.78
CA GLU A 250 -27.14 2.41 -11.77
C GLU A 250 -26.17 3.47 -11.23
N VAL A 251 -24.96 3.04 -10.83
CA VAL A 251 -23.89 3.96 -10.36
C VAL A 251 -23.58 5.02 -11.42
N LEU A 252 -23.41 4.62 -12.68
CA LEU A 252 -23.07 5.53 -13.76
C LEU A 252 -24.21 6.50 -14.08
N THR A 253 -25.46 6.03 -14.09
CA THR A 253 -26.64 6.87 -14.39
C THR A 253 -26.95 7.92 -13.32
N ASN A 254 -26.47 7.72 -12.10
CA ASN A 254 -26.65 8.68 -11.00
C ASN A 254 -25.66 9.86 -11.07
N LEU A 255 -24.68 9.83 -11.98
CA LEU A 255 -23.69 10.89 -12.13
C LEU A 255 -24.09 11.84 -13.27
N PRO A 256 -24.21 13.16 -13.04
CA PRO A 256 -24.58 14.13 -14.06
C PRO A 256 -23.41 14.48 -15.00
N LYS A 257 -22.49 13.54 -15.26
CA LYS A 257 -21.23 13.77 -15.97
C LYS A 257 -20.96 12.61 -16.95
N GLY A 258 -21.24 12.82 -18.23
CA GLY A 258 -20.82 11.94 -19.33
C GLY A 258 -21.94 11.23 -20.09
N ARG A 259 -21.56 10.54 -21.17
CA ARG A 259 -22.47 9.70 -21.99
C ARG A 259 -22.35 8.25 -21.60
N ILE A 260 -23.47 7.56 -21.47
CA ILE A 260 -23.48 6.11 -21.29
C ILE A 260 -23.88 5.42 -22.59
N THR A 261 -23.08 4.45 -23.03
CA THR A 261 -23.42 3.53 -24.13
C THR A 261 -23.39 2.10 -23.60
N ILE A 262 -24.40 1.31 -24.00
CA ILE A 262 -24.54 -0.09 -23.58
C ILE A 262 -24.54 -0.97 -24.83
N ASP A 263 -23.84 -2.10 -24.75
CA ASP A 263 -23.82 -3.15 -25.77
C ASP A 263 -23.96 -4.52 -25.10
N ILE A 264 -24.47 -5.51 -25.86
CA ILE A 264 -24.58 -6.89 -25.41
C ILE A 264 -23.99 -7.79 -26.49
N ASN A 265 -23.01 -8.59 -26.10
CA ASN A 265 -22.26 -9.50 -26.96
C ASN A 265 -21.47 -8.78 -28.06
N LYS A 266 -21.02 -7.54 -27.79
CA LYS A 266 -20.07 -6.83 -28.65
C LYS A 266 -18.86 -7.70 -28.95
N ASP A 267 -18.53 -7.86 -30.22
CA ASP A 267 -17.35 -8.62 -30.62
C ASP A 267 -16.12 -7.71 -30.59
N LEU A 268 -15.08 -8.16 -29.87
CA LEU A 268 -13.82 -7.44 -29.71
C LEU A 268 -12.71 -8.18 -30.46
N ALA A 269 -11.71 -7.44 -30.94
CA ALA A 269 -10.57 -8.01 -31.65
C ALA A 269 -9.75 -9.02 -30.81
N VAL A 270 -9.81 -8.88 -29.48
CA VAL A 270 -9.19 -9.82 -28.53
C VAL A 270 -10.19 -10.20 -27.45
N SER A 271 -10.37 -11.51 -27.25
CA SER A 271 -11.18 -12.04 -26.16
C SER A 271 -10.33 -12.32 -24.92
N SER A 272 -10.90 -12.06 -23.74
CA SER A 272 -10.27 -12.50 -22.48
C SER A 272 -10.43 -14.01 -22.30
N LYS A 273 -9.59 -14.62 -21.43
CA LYS A 273 -9.74 -16.03 -21.04
C LYS A 273 -11.15 -16.32 -20.46
N TYR A 274 -11.74 -15.35 -19.77
CA TYR A 274 -13.08 -15.47 -19.21
C TYR A 274 -14.15 -15.38 -20.30
N GLU A 275 -13.99 -14.45 -21.23
CA GLU A 275 -14.90 -14.28 -22.36
C GLU A 275 -15.01 -15.56 -23.20
N ASP A 276 -13.88 -16.16 -23.58
CA ASP A 276 -13.86 -17.44 -24.31
C ASP A 276 -14.64 -18.54 -23.57
N ARG A 277 -14.50 -18.58 -22.24
CA ARG A 277 -15.18 -19.56 -21.38
C ARG A 277 -16.69 -19.31 -21.35
N TRP A 278 -17.10 -18.05 -21.24
CA TRP A 278 -18.51 -17.68 -21.08
C TRP A 278 -19.28 -17.72 -22.40
N LYS A 279 -18.66 -17.32 -23.51
CA LYS A 279 -19.19 -17.53 -24.88
C LYS A 279 -19.49 -19.01 -25.11
N LYS A 280 -18.59 -19.93 -24.71
CA LYS A 280 -18.82 -21.39 -24.79
C LYS A 280 -19.99 -21.90 -23.93
N GLN A 281 -20.38 -21.16 -22.89
CA GLN A 281 -21.52 -21.51 -22.03
C GLN A 281 -22.82 -20.81 -22.44
N GLY A 282 -22.82 -20.07 -23.56
CA GLY A 282 -23.99 -19.33 -24.03
C GLY A 282 -24.42 -18.19 -23.10
N LYS A 283 -23.51 -17.68 -22.26
CA LYS A 283 -23.78 -16.51 -21.42
C LYS A 283 -23.67 -15.23 -22.25
N ASN A 284 -24.55 -14.28 -21.97
CA ASN A 284 -24.39 -12.91 -22.47
C ASN A 284 -23.18 -12.22 -21.82
N ILE A 285 -22.49 -11.44 -22.61
CA ILE A 285 -21.48 -10.47 -22.15
C ILE A 285 -22.10 -9.08 -22.28
N TYR A 286 -22.04 -8.32 -21.20
CA TYR A 286 -22.58 -6.97 -21.13
C TYR A 286 -21.45 -5.96 -21.10
N ASP A 287 -21.61 -4.89 -21.87
CA ASP A 287 -20.70 -3.75 -21.90
C ASP A 287 -21.45 -2.49 -21.46
N VAL A 288 -20.83 -1.70 -20.59
CA VAL A 288 -21.26 -0.32 -20.32
C VAL A 288 -20.05 0.58 -20.38
N VAL A 289 -20.16 1.63 -21.19
CA VAL A 289 -19.11 2.61 -21.42
C VAL A 289 -19.61 3.97 -20.98
N LEU A 290 -18.86 4.61 -20.09
CA LEU A 290 -19.03 6.01 -19.72
C LEU A 290 -17.98 6.85 -20.45
N GLU A 291 -18.42 7.82 -21.24
CA GLU A 291 -17.57 8.79 -21.96
C GLU A 291 -17.55 10.13 -21.22
N ALA A 292 -16.36 10.66 -20.94
CA ALA A 292 -16.17 11.93 -20.26
C ALA A 292 -16.34 13.13 -21.21
N TRP A 293 -17.00 14.19 -20.74
CA TRP A 293 -17.29 15.40 -21.54
C TRP A 293 -16.73 16.70 -20.97
N ASN A 294 -16.21 16.64 -19.74
CA ASN A 294 -15.72 17.81 -19.02
C ASN A 294 -14.26 17.57 -18.64
N GLU A 295 -13.53 18.67 -18.45
CA GLU A 295 -12.27 18.64 -17.76
C GLU A 295 -12.50 18.82 -16.25
N ASP A 296 -11.62 18.23 -15.44
CA ASP A 296 -11.57 18.43 -13.99
C ASP A 296 -10.19 19.01 -13.58
N GLU A 297 -10.13 19.69 -12.44
CA GLU A 297 -8.88 20.24 -11.91
C GLU A 297 -7.94 19.13 -11.42
N ASN A 298 -6.63 19.41 -11.43
CA ASN A 298 -5.62 18.50 -10.87
C ASN A 298 -5.75 18.42 -9.34
N ILE A 299 -5.55 17.23 -8.78
CA ILE A 299 -5.36 17.08 -7.33
C ILE A 299 -3.92 17.50 -7.00
N ASN A 300 -3.77 18.42 -6.03
CA ASN A 300 -2.45 18.74 -5.50
C ASN A 300 -2.07 17.75 -4.39
N LEU A 301 -1.24 16.77 -4.74
CA LEU A 301 -0.68 15.80 -3.79
C LEU A 301 0.69 16.22 -3.23
N ASN A 302 1.23 17.39 -3.61
CA ASN A 302 2.44 17.89 -3.00
C ASN A 302 2.14 18.43 -1.60
N TYR A 303 2.34 17.57 -0.59
CA TYR A 303 2.01 17.86 0.80
C TYR A 303 3.19 17.54 1.73
N ASP A 304 3.52 18.48 2.61
CA ASP A 304 4.54 18.30 3.63
C ASP A 304 3.96 17.60 4.86
N PHE A 305 4.42 16.37 5.11
CA PHE A 305 4.05 15.56 6.28
C PHE A 305 4.88 15.86 7.53
N SER A 306 5.56 17.01 7.57
CA SER A 306 6.27 17.49 8.75
C SER A 306 5.31 17.88 9.87
N PHE A 307 5.79 17.73 11.11
CA PHE A 307 5.08 18.16 12.30
C PHE A 307 5.73 19.45 12.80
N ASP A 308 5.15 20.60 12.45
CA ASP A 308 5.69 21.93 12.76
C ASP A 308 5.35 22.38 14.20
N PHE A 309 5.72 21.57 15.20
CA PHE A 309 5.60 21.89 16.62
C PHE A 309 6.56 21.05 17.49
N GLU A 310 6.88 21.55 18.69
CA GLU A 310 7.62 20.76 19.69
C GLU A 310 6.69 19.76 20.38
N ALA A 311 7.05 18.47 20.38
CA ALA A 311 6.26 17.42 21.00
C ALA A 311 6.70 17.12 22.44
N ASN A 312 5.74 16.99 23.35
CA ASN A 312 5.96 16.46 24.70
C ASN A 312 5.33 15.08 24.84
N PHE A 313 6.13 14.02 24.67
CA PHE A 313 5.68 12.64 24.75
C PHE A 313 4.93 12.33 26.06
N ASN A 314 5.39 12.84 27.20
CA ASN A 314 4.76 12.60 28.50
C ASN A 314 3.38 13.26 28.62
N LYS A 315 3.12 14.38 27.93
CA LYS A 315 1.78 14.95 27.81
C LYS A 315 0.92 14.14 26.85
N ILE A 316 1.45 13.88 25.65
CA ILE A 316 0.77 13.15 24.57
C ILE A 316 0.25 11.80 25.06
N ILE A 317 1.09 11.01 25.74
CA ILE A 317 0.73 9.68 26.20
C ILE A 317 -0.47 9.67 27.16
N ASN A 318 -0.70 10.77 27.88
CA ASN A 318 -1.80 10.93 28.83
C ASN A 318 -3.08 11.49 28.18
N SER A 319 -2.98 12.19 27.05
CA SER A 319 -4.11 12.82 26.35
C SER A 319 -4.58 12.05 25.11
N ILE A 320 -3.80 11.08 24.64
CA ILE A 320 -4.05 10.41 23.37
C ILE A 320 -5.40 9.67 23.34
N PRO A 321 -6.18 9.78 22.25
CA PRO A 321 -7.47 9.12 22.12
C PRO A 321 -7.36 7.59 22.20
N LYS A 322 -8.21 6.97 23.03
CA LYS A 322 -8.28 5.50 23.18
C LYS A 322 -9.10 4.81 22.10
N LYS A 323 -9.97 5.54 21.40
CA LYS A 323 -10.82 5.03 20.32
C LYS A 323 -10.34 5.57 18.98
N SER A 324 -10.62 4.82 17.91
CA SER A 324 -10.41 5.29 16.55
C SER A 324 -11.23 6.56 16.29
N MET A 325 -10.62 7.52 15.62
CA MET A 325 -11.26 8.72 15.11
C MET A 325 -11.64 8.42 13.67
N ILE A 326 -12.94 8.33 13.40
CA ILE A 326 -13.49 7.94 12.12
C ILE A 326 -14.15 9.18 11.52
N GLU A 327 -13.64 9.61 10.37
CA GLU A 327 -14.22 10.68 9.56
C GLU A 327 -14.85 10.09 8.30
N LYS A 328 -15.46 10.92 7.45
CA LYS A 328 -16.19 10.45 6.26
C LYS A 328 -15.32 9.60 5.32
N ASN A 329 -14.09 10.03 5.05
CA ASN A 329 -13.23 9.45 4.00
C ASN A 329 -11.91 8.86 4.55
N PHE A 330 -11.64 9.03 5.83
CA PHE A 330 -10.41 8.54 6.46
C PHE A 330 -10.64 8.23 7.92
N PHE A 331 -9.66 7.57 8.54
CA PHE A 331 -9.61 7.42 9.98
C PHE A 331 -8.18 7.58 10.51
N VAL A 332 -8.09 7.76 11.83
CA VAL A 332 -6.84 7.69 12.59
C VAL A 332 -7.08 6.78 13.79
N HIS A 333 -6.21 5.79 13.97
CA HIS A 333 -6.25 4.87 15.09
C HIS A 333 -4.86 4.72 15.70
N VAL A 334 -4.75 4.97 16.99
CA VAL A 334 -3.54 4.71 17.77
C VAL A 334 -3.60 3.27 18.25
N GLU A 335 -2.70 2.43 17.74
CA GLU A 335 -2.69 1.00 18.04
C GLU A 335 -1.92 0.70 19.32
N GLU A 336 -0.70 1.21 19.41
CA GLU A 336 0.27 0.86 20.44
C GLU A 336 1.17 2.06 20.72
N ILE A 337 1.62 2.19 21.96
CA ILE A 337 2.54 3.24 22.39
C ILE A 337 3.73 2.56 23.06
N TYR A 338 4.93 3.09 22.85
CA TYR A 338 6.15 2.60 23.44
C TYR A 338 6.97 3.77 24.00
N THR A 339 7.49 3.63 25.21
CA THR A 339 8.41 4.59 25.83
C THR A 339 9.84 4.17 25.52
N ILE A 340 10.67 5.08 24.99
CA ILE A 340 12.09 4.79 24.75
C ILE A 340 12.81 4.70 26.10
N LEU A 341 13.55 3.60 26.31
CA LEU A 341 14.32 3.39 27.52
C LEU A 341 15.51 4.35 27.57
N GLU A 342 15.87 4.78 28.79
CA GLU A 342 17.03 5.66 29.04
C GLU A 342 16.98 7.03 28.34
N LYS A 343 15.84 7.40 27.74
CA LYS A 343 15.61 8.73 27.17
C LYS A 343 14.31 9.32 27.70
N ASP A 344 14.42 10.45 28.41
CA ASP A 344 13.26 11.15 28.92
C ASP A 344 12.40 11.71 27.79
N ASN A 345 11.09 11.74 28.02
CA ASN A 345 10.11 12.36 27.12
C ASN A 345 10.24 11.89 25.65
N SER A 346 10.55 10.62 25.45
CA SER A 346 10.83 10.03 24.15
C SER A 346 10.06 8.71 23.97
N GLY A 347 9.56 8.46 22.76
CA GLY A 347 8.69 7.32 22.50
C GLY A 347 8.39 7.04 21.03
N LEU A 348 7.76 5.89 20.80
CA LEU A 348 7.18 5.50 19.52
C LEU A 348 5.66 5.37 19.67
N ILE A 349 4.92 5.92 18.72
CA ILE A 349 3.46 5.76 18.63
C ILE A 349 3.15 5.03 17.33
N LYS A 350 2.60 3.82 17.45
CA LYS A 350 2.14 3.04 16.31
C LYS A 350 0.73 3.48 15.95
N ILE A 351 0.55 3.93 14.73
CA ILE A 351 -0.71 4.43 14.22
C ILE A 351 -1.11 3.69 12.95
N THR A 352 -2.40 3.51 12.77
CA THR A 352 -3.01 3.11 11.50
C THR A 352 -3.98 4.19 11.08
N MET A 353 -3.85 4.66 9.84
CA MET A 353 -4.56 5.84 9.37
C MET A 353 -4.85 5.81 7.88
N GLY A 354 -5.60 6.79 7.40
CA GLY A 354 -5.88 7.00 5.98
C GLY A 354 -7.17 6.31 5.54
N ASN A 355 -7.19 5.83 4.30
CA ASN A 355 -8.36 5.26 3.66
C ASN A 355 -8.78 3.92 4.31
N PHE A 356 -10.08 3.64 4.37
CA PHE A 356 -10.64 2.42 4.98
C PHE A 356 -10.29 1.13 4.25
N ASP A 357 -10.17 1.19 2.92
CA ASP A 357 -9.88 0.02 2.08
C ASP A 357 -8.41 -0.37 2.12
N ARG A 358 -7.52 0.64 2.21
CA ARG A 358 -6.08 0.44 2.27
C ARG A 358 -5.44 1.39 3.27
N PRO A 359 -5.64 1.13 4.57
CA PRO A 359 -5.03 1.94 5.60
C PRO A 359 -3.51 1.79 5.58
N VAL A 360 -2.82 2.83 6.00
CA VAL A 360 -1.38 2.82 6.20
C VAL A 360 -1.09 2.72 7.70
N THR A 361 -0.24 1.76 8.07
CA THR A 361 0.31 1.70 9.42
C THR A 361 1.71 2.32 9.41
N LYS A 362 2.01 3.19 10.36
CA LYS A 362 3.31 3.83 10.54
C LYS A 362 3.64 3.92 12.03
N TYR A 363 4.91 4.16 12.33
CA TYR A 363 5.32 4.64 13.65
C TYR A 363 5.61 6.13 13.56
N ILE A 364 5.22 6.87 14.59
CA ILE A 364 5.68 8.23 14.86
C ILE A 364 6.77 8.11 15.93
N LEU A 365 7.93 8.70 15.67
CA LEU A 365 9.03 8.84 16.61
C LEU A 365 8.96 10.22 17.25
N ILE A 366 9.02 10.26 18.57
CA ILE A 366 9.19 11.48 19.35
C ILE A 366 10.49 11.34 20.15
N GLU A 367 11.44 12.23 19.89
CA GLU A 367 12.73 12.26 20.58
C GLU A 367 13.28 13.69 20.60
N ASN A 368 13.84 14.14 21.72
CA ASN A 368 14.42 15.49 21.85
C ASN A 368 13.43 16.60 21.42
N LYS A 369 12.15 16.43 21.80
CA LYS A 369 11.01 17.28 21.40
C LYS A 369 10.69 17.32 19.90
N LYS A 370 11.44 16.62 19.06
CA LYS A 370 11.14 16.48 17.63
C LYS A 370 10.18 15.32 17.43
N ILE A 371 9.31 15.47 16.44
CA ILE A 371 8.31 14.48 16.07
C ILE A 371 8.41 14.22 14.56
N SER A 372 8.41 12.95 14.17
CA SER A 372 8.48 12.57 12.75
C SER A 372 7.89 11.18 12.52
N TYR A 373 7.52 10.87 11.27
CA TYR A 373 7.28 9.49 10.87
C TYR A 373 8.60 8.71 10.89
N TYR A 374 8.60 7.51 11.47
CA TYR A 374 9.71 6.56 11.40
C TYR A 374 9.65 5.81 10.06
N GLN A 375 10.80 5.69 9.38
CA GLN A 375 10.92 5.10 8.03
C GLN A 375 10.14 5.89 6.96
N GLY A 376 10.25 7.22 6.99
CA GLY A 376 9.72 8.13 5.98
C GLY A 376 8.21 8.34 6.03
N ASN A 377 7.75 9.30 5.24
CA ASN A 377 6.38 9.78 5.21
C ASN A 377 5.39 8.71 4.65
N PRO A 378 4.09 8.82 4.96
CA PRO A 378 3.06 8.11 4.20
C PRO A 378 3.02 8.60 2.74
N LEU A 379 2.44 7.81 1.85
CA LEU A 379 2.15 8.27 0.49
C LEU A 379 1.15 9.44 0.54
N PRO A 380 1.29 10.44 -0.34
CA PRO A 380 0.42 11.61 -0.35
C PRO A 380 -0.92 11.28 -1.02
N THR A 381 -1.74 10.41 -0.43
CA THR A 381 -3.15 10.30 -0.84
C THR A 381 -3.97 11.33 -0.06
N SER A 382 -5.10 11.76 -0.61
CA SER A 382 -6.02 12.70 0.02
C SER A 382 -6.40 12.23 1.43
N ALA A 383 -6.69 10.92 1.58
CA ALA A 383 -7.01 10.33 2.87
C ALA A 383 -5.84 10.35 3.86
N ASN A 384 -4.60 10.13 3.41
CA ASN A 384 -3.42 10.20 4.28
C ASN A 384 -3.09 11.64 4.68
N ILE A 385 -3.27 12.59 3.78
CA ILE A 385 -3.10 14.03 4.05
C ILE A 385 -4.08 14.47 5.14
N ASP A 386 -5.37 14.16 4.98
CA ASP A 386 -6.37 14.54 5.98
C ASP A 386 -6.19 13.81 7.31
N ALA A 387 -5.79 12.54 7.27
CA ALA A 387 -5.41 11.79 8.46
C ALA A 387 -4.20 12.40 9.18
N HIS A 388 -3.21 12.90 8.44
CA HIS A 388 -2.07 13.58 9.01
C HIS A 388 -2.44 14.93 9.64
N LYS A 389 -3.27 15.74 8.99
CA LYS A 389 -3.82 16.98 9.61
C LYS A 389 -4.52 16.66 10.93
N LYS A 390 -5.31 15.58 10.95
CA LYS A 390 -5.97 15.13 12.18
C LYS A 390 -4.98 14.68 13.26
N LEU A 391 -3.87 14.04 12.87
CA LEU A 391 -2.78 13.69 13.79
C LEU A 391 -2.10 14.91 14.40
N ILE A 392 -1.89 15.99 13.63
CA ILE A 392 -1.35 17.24 14.16
C ILE A 392 -2.26 17.76 15.30
N GLU A 393 -3.57 17.83 15.08
CA GLU A 393 -4.53 18.26 16.10
C GLU A 393 -4.45 17.44 17.40
N ILE A 394 -4.19 16.14 17.28
CA ILE A 394 -4.12 15.20 18.41
C ILE A 394 -2.80 15.33 19.18
N LEU A 395 -1.71 15.61 18.48
CA LEU A 395 -0.35 15.50 19.02
C LEU A 395 0.24 16.84 19.47
N SER A 396 -0.35 17.98 19.07
CA SER A 396 0.14 19.33 19.37
C SER A 396 -0.20 19.85 20.79
N ILE A 397 -0.08 19.02 21.83
CA ILE A 397 -0.57 19.28 23.21
C ILE A 397 0.57 19.56 24.22
#